data_AF-V5ZAD0-F1
#
_entry.id   AF-V5ZAD0-F1
#
_cell.length_a   1.000
_cell.length_b   1.000
_cell.length_c   1.000
_cell.angle_alpha   90.00
_cell.angle_beta   90.00
_cell.angle_gamma   90.00
#
_symmetry.space_group_name_H-M   'P 1'
#
loop_
_entity.id
_entity.type
_entity.pdbx_description
1 polymer ?
#
loop_
_entity_poly.entity_id
_entity_poly.type
_entity_poly.pdbx_seq_one_letter_code
_entity_poly.pdbx_strand_id
1 'polypeptide(L)'
;MLTSNAILISIFSTVFWLMLTRWLWKSKKLTAPAAILLFLLPILAGNIGYYRWMAPQRQQEAAIDYARTQLASLPVWRTIKVQQPALYQQASDELIGYLRKGMPLRQAVELLRPLAADLLNQRINTARDKDLIAYMQISLEEMKQIRQLSPGQCFRFLFPQVKGGVNIAELLPQDLIARDLVAMDSLLQHSNGAAPPDDLSRGRQQLQKVVQGLYNRWGSDLQTLNTPGEPGADETKLCDMTIDLYQSVLALTDKDSANVLRIIIGGTDN
;
A
#
# COMPACT_ATOMS: atom_id res chain seq x y z
N MET A 1 13.13 4.66 -32.33
CA MET A 1 13.52 5.76 -33.24
C MET A 1 14.23 6.94 -32.56
N LEU A 2 14.09 7.17 -31.24
CA LEU A 2 14.80 8.26 -30.53
C LEU A 2 16.32 8.08 -30.41
N THR A 3 16.83 6.85 -30.48
CA THR A 3 18.26 6.54 -30.27
C THR A 3 19.13 6.86 -31.49
N SER A 4 18.66 6.63 -32.72
CA SER A 4 19.43 6.92 -33.94
C SER A 4 19.68 8.42 -34.15
N ASN A 5 18.69 9.27 -33.85
CA ASN A 5 18.84 10.72 -34.01
C ASN A 5 19.82 11.30 -32.98
N ALA A 6 19.84 10.78 -31.74
CA ALA A 6 20.79 11.22 -30.72
C ALA A 6 22.25 10.85 -31.06
N ILE A 7 22.46 9.67 -31.65
CA ILE A 7 23.78 9.22 -32.10
C ILE A 7 24.28 10.08 -33.27
N LEU A 8 23.42 10.37 -34.25
CA LEU A 8 23.76 11.23 -35.38
C LEU A 8 24.12 12.66 -34.93
N ILE A 9 23.34 13.26 -34.02
CA ILE A 9 23.62 14.60 -33.48
C ILE A 9 24.96 14.64 -32.72
N SER A 10 25.28 13.58 -31.97
CA SER A 10 26.55 13.46 -31.26
C SER A 10 27.76 13.35 -32.22
N ILE A 11 27.62 12.58 -33.30
CA ILE A 11 28.66 12.42 -34.33
C ILE A 11 28.89 13.73 -35.10
N PHE A 12 27.81 14.41 -35.53
CA PHE A 12 27.95 15.69 -36.24
C PHE A 12 28.57 16.78 -35.36
N SER A 13 28.19 16.85 -34.08
CA SER A 13 28.77 17.78 -33.11
C SER A 13 30.27 17.55 -32.90
N THR A 14 30.68 16.29 -32.73
CA THR A 14 32.10 15.94 -32.53
C THR A 14 32.95 16.20 -33.77
N VAL A 15 32.46 15.85 -34.97
CA VAL A 15 33.16 16.14 -36.23
C VAL A 15 33.28 17.64 -36.47
N PHE A 16 32.23 18.41 -36.19
CA PHE A 16 32.24 19.88 -36.31
C PHE A 16 33.26 20.52 -35.36
N TRP A 17 33.28 20.10 -34.08
CA TRP A 17 34.25 20.60 -33.09
C TRP A 17 35.70 20.22 -33.45
N LEU A 18 35.94 19.02 -33.98
CA LEU A 18 37.26 18.60 -34.48
C LEU A 18 37.71 19.41 -35.69
N MET A 19 36.81 19.70 -36.65
CA MET A 19 37.14 20.54 -37.80
C MET A 19 37.41 22.00 -37.40
N LEU A 20 36.58 22.57 -36.51
CA LEU A 20 36.70 23.94 -36.02
C LEU A 20 38.03 24.15 -35.27
N THR A 21 38.37 23.25 -34.34
CA THR A 21 39.62 23.30 -33.57
C THR A 21 40.85 23.16 -34.47
N ARG A 22 40.82 22.22 -35.42
CA ARG A 22 41.91 22.01 -36.40
C ARG A 22 42.11 23.22 -37.33
N TRP A 23 41.02 23.84 -37.78
CA TRP A 23 41.06 25.05 -38.62
C TRP A 23 41.64 26.24 -37.86
N LEU A 24 41.16 26.47 -36.63
CA LEU A 24 41.64 27.54 -35.76
C LEU A 24 43.12 27.38 -35.37
N TRP A 25 43.59 26.17 -35.09
CA TRP A 25 44.99 25.89 -34.79
C TRP A 25 45.91 26.15 -35.99
N LYS A 26 45.51 25.69 -37.20
CA LYS A 26 46.25 25.97 -38.44
C LYS A 26 46.32 27.46 -38.79
N SER A 27 45.31 28.25 -38.39
CA SER A 27 45.28 29.69 -38.65
C SER A 27 46.20 30.53 -37.75
N LYS A 28 46.99 29.90 -36.83
CA LYS A 28 47.81 30.56 -35.79
C LYS A 28 47.02 31.50 -34.84
N LYS A 29 45.69 31.45 -34.86
CA LYS A 29 44.81 32.28 -34.02
C LYS A 29 44.62 31.72 -32.60
N LEU A 30 45.10 30.50 -32.33
CA LEU A 30 44.97 29.83 -31.04
C LEU A 30 46.28 29.12 -30.66
N THR A 31 46.70 29.30 -29.41
CA THR A 31 47.81 28.56 -28.82
C THR A 31 47.37 27.12 -28.53
N ALA A 32 48.31 26.17 -28.53
CA ALA A 32 48.04 24.76 -28.24
C ALA A 32 47.20 24.52 -26.96
N PRO A 33 47.47 25.16 -25.79
CA PRO A 33 46.64 24.97 -24.61
C PRO A 33 45.20 25.47 -24.78
N ALA A 34 44.99 26.55 -25.54
CA ALA A 34 43.67 27.11 -25.76
C ALA A 34 42.82 26.24 -26.70
N ALA A 35 43.43 25.55 -27.69
CA ALA A 35 42.73 24.57 -28.52
C ALA A 35 42.30 23.32 -27.73
N ILE A 36 43.15 22.85 -26.80
CA ILE A 36 42.84 21.74 -25.89
C ILE A 36 41.68 22.13 -24.95
N LEU A 37 41.73 23.33 -24.37
CA LEU A 37 40.68 23.82 -23.49
C LEU A 37 39.33 23.94 -24.23
N LEU A 38 39.34 24.46 -25.45
CA LEU A 38 38.15 24.63 -26.30
C LEU A 38 37.48 23.28 -26.62
N PHE A 39 38.26 22.21 -26.76
CA PHE A 39 37.75 20.85 -26.98
C PHE A 39 37.25 20.17 -25.70
N LEU A 40 37.96 20.35 -24.57
CA LEU A 40 37.62 19.68 -23.30
C LEU A 40 36.45 20.34 -22.55
N LEU A 41 36.31 21.66 -22.61
CA LEU A 41 35.27 22.40 -21.88
C LEU A 41 33.84 21.93 -22.18
N PRO A 42 33.43 21.76 -23.45
CA PRO A 42 32.09 21.28 -23.78
C PRO A 42 31.84 19.84 -23.30
N ILE A 43 32.85 18.98 -23.33
CA ILE A 43 32.76 17.60 -22.86
C ILE A 43 32.59 17.59 -21.34
N LEU A 44 33.41 18.35 -20.61
CA LEU A 44 33.29 18.48 -19.16
C LEU A 44 31.94 19.09 -18.75
N ALA A 45 31.50 20.16 -19.40
CA ALA A 45 30.21 20.80 -19.14
C ALA A 45 29.02 19.87 -19.45
N GLY A 46 29.07 19.15 -20.58
CA GLY A 46 28.06 18.16 -20.95
C GLY A 46 28.01 16.98 -19.98
N ASN A 47 29.18 16.49 -19.55
CA ASN A 47 29.26 15.40 -18.58
C ASN A 47 28.73 15.81 -17.20
N ILE A 48 29.12 17.00 -16.72
CA ILE A 48 28.60 17.57 -15.47
C ILE A 48 27.08 17.79 -15.56
N GLY A 49 26.58 18.36 -16.65
CA GLY A 49 25.14 18.57 -16.85
C GLY A 49 24.36 17.26 -16.94
N TYR A 50 24.93 16.24 -17.61
CA TYR A 50 24.33 14.92 -17.69
C TYR A 50 24.21 14.27 -16.30
N TYR A 51 25.30 14.20 -15.54
CA TYR A 51 25.28 13.55 -14.23
C TYR A 51 24.56 14.36 -13.15
N ARG A 52 24.54 15.70 -13.23
CA ARG A 52 23.83 16.54 -12.25
C ARG A 52 22.33 16.68 -12.52
N TRP A 53 21.89 16.68 -13.78
CA TRP A 53 20.49 16.98 -14.12
C TRP A 53 19.78 15.83 -14.84
N MET A 54 20.35 15.27 -15.92
CA MET A 54 19.63 14.26 -16.72
C MET A 54 19.63 12.85 -16.11
N ALA A 55 20.78 12.40 -15.60
CA ALA A 55 20.93 11.08 -15.00
C ALA A 55 19.99 10.86 -13.80
N PRO A 56 19.93 11.77 -12.79
CA PRO A 56 19.04 11.58 -11.65
C PRO A 56 17.56 11.60 -12.06
N GLN A 57 17.17 12.47 -13.00
CA GLN A 57 15.79 12.54 -13.48
C GLN A 57 15.36 11.25 -14.19
N ARG A 58 16.18 10.72 -15.11
CA ARG A 58 15.88 9.45 -15.79
C ARG A 58 15.84 8.26 -14.84
N GLN A 59 16.73 8.22 -13.86
CA GLN A 59 16.72 7.16 -12.84
C GLN A 59 15.45 7.23 -12.00
N GLN A 60 14.99 8.43 -11.65
CA GLN A 60 13.76 8.63 -10.90
C GLN A 60 12.51 8.24 -11.71
N GLU A 61 12.45 8.61 -12.99
CA GLU A 61 11.38 8.19 -13.90
C GLU A 61 11.33 6.67 -14.04
N ALA A 62 12.48 6.02 -14.28
CA ALA A 62 12.57 4.56 -14.35
C ALA A 62 12.16 3.88 -13.04
N ALA A 63 12.52 4.45 -11.89
CA ALA A 63 12.11 3.95 -10.58
C ALA A 63 10.59 4.08 -10.35
N ILE A 64 9.98 5.19 -10.81
CA ILE A 64 8.53 5.39 -10.75
C ILE A 64 7.80 4.39 -11.65
N ASP A 65 8.27 4.18 -12.88
CA ASP A 65 7.66 3.23 -13.81
C ASP A 65 7.79 1.78 -13.30
N TYR A 66 8.94 1.44 -12.73
CA TYR A 66 9.13 0.18 -12.01
C TYR A 66 8.14 0.05 -10.86
N ALA A 67 8.01 1.06 -10.00
CA ALA A 67 7.09 1.04 -8.86
C ALA A 67 5.63 0.87 -9.27
N ARG A 68 5.17 1.55 -10.34
CA ARG A 68 3.82 1.37 -10.89
C ARG A 68 3.59 -0.06 -11.38
N THR A 69 4.61 -0.64 -12.03
CA THR A 69 4.55 -2.03 -12.50
C THR A 69 4.48 -3.00 -11.33
N GLN A 70 5.26 -2.77 -10.27
CA GLN A 70 5.23 -3.56 -9.05
C GLN A 70 3.88 -3.44 -8.34
N LEU A 71 3.34 -2.23 -8.17
CA LEU A 71 2.01 -2.03 -7.58
C LEU A 71 0.94 -2.81 -8.36
N ALA A 72 0.94 -2.71 -9.70
CA ALA A 72 0.00 -3.42 -10.56
C ALA A 72 0.13 -4.95 -10.50
N SER A 73 1.27 -5.46 -10.06
CA SER A 73 1.54 -6.90 -9.93
C SER A 73 1.02 -7.51 -8.63
N LEU A 74 0.77 -6.69 -7.60
CA LEU A 74 0.24 -7.15 -6.33
C LEU A 74 -1.23 -7.59 -6.49
N PRO A 75 -1.65 -8.74 -5.91
CA PRO A 75 -2.97 -9.32 -6.15
C PRO A 75 -4.13 -8.35 -5.96
N VAL A 76 -4.22 -7.72 -4.78
CA VAL A 76 -5.31 -6.79 -4.44
C VAL A 76 -5.34 -5.57 -5.37
N TRP A 77 -4.17 -5.00 -5.68
CA TRP A 77 -4.04 -3.79 -6.50
C TRP A 77 -4.34 -4.04 -7.97
N ARG A 78 -4.02 -5.23 -8.48
CA ARG A 78 -4.42 -5.68 -9.82
C ARG A 78 -5.95 -5.67 -9.96
N THR A 79 -6.67 -6.16 -8.96
CA THR A 79 -8.13 -6.16 -8.95
C THR A 79 -8.70 -4.75 -8.79
N ILE A 80 -8.14 -3.94 -7.87
CA ILE A 80 -8.52 -2.54 -7.71
C ILE A 80 -8.35 -1.76 -9.02
N LYS A 81 -7.26 -1.99 -9.76
CA LYS A 81 -7.03 -1.35 -11.07
C LYS A 81 -8.17 -1.58 -12.07
N VAL A 82 -8.73 -2.78 -12.10
CA VAL A 82 -9.81 -3.15 -13.03
C VAL A 82 -11.16 -2.66 -12.53
N GLN A 83 -11.44 -2.83 -11.23
CA GLN A 83 -12.76 -2.59 -10.66
C GLN A 83 -12.97 -1.13 -10.24
N GLN A 84 -11.92 -0.45 -9.79
CA GLN A 84 -11.91 0.93 -9.28
C GLN A 84 -10.70 1.72 -9.80
N PRO A 85 -10.68 2.06 -11.10
CA PRO A 85 -9.54 2.73 -11.72
C PRO A 85 -9.21 4.09 -11.08
N ALA A 86 -10.20 4.81 -10.55
CA ALA A 86 -9.98 6.07 -9.83
C ALA A 86 -9.20 5.87 -8.53
N LEU A 87 -9.56 4.87 -7.72
CA LEU A 87 -8.84 4.53 -6.49
C LEU A 87 -7.42 4.05 -6.80
N TYR A 88 -7.25 3.24 -7.85
CA TYR A 88 -5.93 2.82 -8.28
C TYR A 88 -5.04 4.00 -8.69
N GLN A 89 -5.61 4.99 -9.39
CA GLN A 89 -4.88 6.19 -9.79
C GLN A 89 -4.45 7.00 -8.56
N GLN A 90 -5.34 7.18 -7.58
CA GLN A 90 -5.01 7.82 -6.31
C GLN A 90 -3.85 7.10 -5.61
N ALA A 91 -3.95 5.77 -5.45
CA ALA A 91 -2.91 4.97 -4.80
C ALA A 91 -1.56 5.06 -5.55
N SER A 92 -1.60 5.07 -6.89
CA SER A 92 -0.40 5.26 -7.71
C SER A 92 0.23 6.64 -7.51
N ASP A 93 -0.57 7.71 -7.36
CA ASP A 93 -0.06 9.07 -7.18
C ASP A 93 0.51 9.27 -5.78
N GLU A 94 -0.13 8.71 -4.75
CA GLU A 94 0.39 8.66 -3.39
C GLU A 94 1.72 7.89 -3.31
N LEU A 95 1.80 6.73 -3.96
CA LEU A 95 3.03 5.94 -4.05
C LEU A 95 4.19 6.77 -4.61
N ILE A 96 3.96 7.48 -5.71
CA ILE A 96 4.96 8.35 -6.33
C ILE A 96 5.37 9.48 -5.38
N GLY A 97 4.40 10.04 -4.65
CA GLY A 97 4.65 11.03 -3.60
C GLY A 97 5.62 10.53 -2.54
N TYR A 98 5.45 9.29 -2.06
CA TYR A 98 6.35 8.67 -1.09
C TYR A 98 7.75 8.38 -1.67
N LEU A 99 7.82 7.85 -2.89
CA LEU A 99 9.09 7.55 -3.56
C LEU A 99 9.92 8.81 -3.82
N ARG A 100 9.27 9.92 -4.21
CA ARG A 100 9.94 11.21 -4.38
C ARG A 100 10.53 11.77 -3.08
N LYS A 101 10.00 11.36 -1.93
CA LYS A 101 10.56 11.68 -0.59
C LYS A 101 11.69 10.73 -0.17
N GLY A 102 12.10 9.79 -1.03
CA GLY A 102 13.15 8.82 -0.76
C GLY A 102 12.70 7.60 0.05
N MET A 103 11.39 7.40 0.23
CA MET A 103 10.87 6.24 0.94
C MET A 103 11.12 4.95 0.13
N PRO A 104 11.55 3.84 0.75
CA PRO A 104 11.65 2.55 0.08
C PRO A 104 10.30 2.09 -0.48
N LEU A 105 10.30 1.51 -1.69
CA LEU A 105 9.08 1.06 -2.38
C LEU A 105 8.17 0.20 -1.50
N ARG A 106 8.74 -0.78 -0.79
CA ARG A 106 7.99 -1.69 0.06
C ARG A 106 7.25 -0.94 1.17
N GLN A 107 7.93 -0.04 1.88
CA GLN A 107 7.31 0.78 2.92
C GLN A 107 6.23 1.71 2.34
N ALA A 108 6.48 2.29 1.17
CA ALA A 108 5.51 3.16 0.50
C ALA A 108 4.24 2.41 0.08
N VAL A 109 4.35 1.15 -0.35
CA VAL A 109 3.19 0.30 -0.68
C VAL A 109 2.35 -0.01 0.56
N GLU A 110 2.98 -0.25 1.72
CA GLU A 110 2.23 -0.51 2.98
C GLU A 110 1.37 0.69 3.39
N LEU A 111 1.83 1.92 3.13
CA LEU A 111 1.05 3.13 3.42
C LEU A 111 -0.23 3.24 2.57
N LEU A 112 -0.34 2.47 1.48
CA LEU A 112 -1.54 2.44 0.64
C LEU A 112 -2.58 1.43 1.15
N ARG A 113 -2.21 0.54 2.09
CA ARG A 113 -3.10 -0.51 2.61
C ARG A 113 -4.43 0.04 3.18
N PRO A 114 -4.46 1.19 3.89
CA PRO A 114 -5.72 1.80 4.33
C PRO A 114 -6.71 2.06 3.18
N LEU A 115 -6.23 2.50 2.00
CA LEU A 115 -7.10 2.72 0.83
C LEU A 115 -7.76 1.41 0.36
N ALA A 116 -7.02 0.31 0.39
CA ALA A 116 -7.56 -1.00 0.06
C ALA A 116 -8.52 -1.50 1.16
N ALA A 117 -8.22 -1.26 2.44
CA ALA A 117 -9.10 -1.61 3.55
C ALA A 117 -10.43 -0.86 3.54
N ASP A 118 -10.42 0.45 3.21
CA ASP A 118 -11.64 1.24 3.07
C ASP A 118 -12.54 0.68 1.97
N LEU A 119 -11.94 0.29 0.84
CA LEU A 119 -12.67 -0.39 -0.22
C LEU A 119 -13.21 -1.74 0.25
N LEU A 120 -12.41 -2.56 0.92
CA LEU A 120 -12.89 -3.85 1.45
C LEU A 120 -14.11 -3.65 2.34
N ASN A 121 -14.09 -2.67 3.25
CA ASN A 121 -15.22 -2.36 4.14
C ASN A 121 -16.50 -2.05 3.35
N GLN A 122 -16.41 -1.25 2.28
CA GLN A 122 -17.55 -0.96 1.39
C GLN A 122 -18.10 -2.20 0.66
N ARG A 123 -17.30 -3.28 0.62
CA ARG A 123 -17.59 -4.52 -0.13
C ARG A 123 -17.98 -5.69 0.74
N ILE A 124 -17.94 -5.56 2.08
CA ILE A 124 -18.26 -6.64 3.02
C ILE A 124 -19.69 -7.15 2.85
N ASN A 125 -20.65 -6.24 2.65
CA ASN A 125 -22.07 -6.61 2.49
C ASN A 125 -22.32 -7.42 1.20
N THR A 126 -21.52 -7.21 0.15
CA THR A 126 -21.67 -7.90 -1.14
C THR A 126 -20.68 -9.04 -1.38
N ALA A 127 -19.67 -9.20 -0.52
CA ALA A 127 -18.71 -10.31 -0.58
C ALA A 127 -19.40 -11.65 -0.33
N ARG A 128 -18.92 -12.74 -0.95
CA ARG A 128 -19.38 -14.10 -0.60
C ARG A 128 -18.97 -14.47 0.82
N ASP A 129 -19.82 -15.21 1.51
CA ASP A 129 -19.60 -15.65 2.90
C ASP A 129 -18.20 -16.25 3.12
N LYS A 130 -17.79 -17.19 2.25
CA LYS A 130 -16.49 -17.85 2.36
C LYS A 130 -15.28 -16.91 2.21
N ASP A 131 -15.38 -15.89 1.36
CA ASP A 131 -14.26 -14.97 1.11
C ASP A 131 -14.15 -13.96 2.26
N LEU A 132 -15.29 -13.51 2.79
CA LEU A 132 -15.35 -12.68 4.01
C LEU A 132 -14.76 -13.43 5.21
N ILE A 133 -15.15 -14.69 5.43
CA ILE A 133 -14.63 -15.51 6.53
C ILE A 133 -13.13 -15.75 6.37
N ALA A 134 -12.67 -16.11 5.16
CA ALA A 134 -11.26 -16.36 4.90
C ALA A 134 -10.40 -15.11 5.15
N TYR A 135 -10.85 -13.94 4.70
CA TYR A 135 -10.20 -12.66 5.00
C TYR A 135 -10.13 -12.42 6.51
N MET A 136 -11.26 -12.55 7.22
CA MET A 136 -11.29 -12.29 8.65
C MET A 136 -10.49 -13.28 9.49
N GLN A 137 -10.33 -14.53 9.03
CA GLN A 137 -9.44 -15.51 9.65
C GLN A 137 -7.97 -15.07 9.57
N ILE A 138 -7.55 -14.56 8.41
CA ILE A 138 -6.19 -14.02 8.24
C ILE A 138 -6.01 -12.76 9.08
N SER A 139 -6.96 -11.82 9.05
CA SER A 139 -6.88 -10.62 9.88
C SER A 139 -6.81 -10.95 11.38
N LEU A 140 -7.53 -11.99 11.85
CA LEU A 140 -7.41 -12.46 13.23
C LEU A 140 -6.03 -13.05 13.54
N GLU A 141 -5.41 -13.74 12.60
CA GLU A 141 -4.04 -14.21 12.74
C GLU A 141 -3.05 -13.03 12.85
N GLU A 142 -3.19 -12.01 11.99
CA GLU A 142 -2.42 -10.77 12.06
C GLU A 142 -2.57 -10.08 13.43
N MET A 143 -3.81 -9.89 13.90
CA MET A 143 -4.10 -9.30 15.20
C MET A 143 -3.40 -10.06 16.33
N LYS A 144 -3.50 -11.39 16.34
CA LYS A 144 -2.88 -12.25 17.36
C LYS A 144 -1.36 -12.18 17.33
N GLN A 145 -0.74 -12.19 16.15
CA GLN A 145 0.71 -12.06 16.04
C GLN A 145 1.19 -10.68 16.50
N ILE A 146 0.54 -9.60 16.06
CA ILE A 146 0.89 -8.25 16.51
C ILE A 146 0.71 -8.13 18.04
N ARG A 147 -0.35 -8.70 18.60
CA ARG A 147 -0.61 -8.71 20.05
C ARG A 147 0.47 -9.45 20.85
N GLN A 148 1.04 -10.53 20.31
CA GLN A 148 2.15 -11.23 20.94
C GLN A 148 3.43 -10.38 20.96
N LEU A 149 3.64 -9.54 19.95
CA LEU A 149 4.80 -8.66 19.86
C LEU A 149 4.65 -7.41 20.73
N SER A 150 3.51 -6.74 20.66
CA SER A 150 3.25 -5.51 21.41
C SER A 150 1.74 -5.20 21.51
N PRO A 151 1.18 -5.09 22.73
CA PRO A 151 -0.20 -4.65 22.93
C PRO A 151 -0.47 -3.28 22.29
N GLY A 152 0.46 -2.33 22.41
CA GLY A 152 0.30 -0.99 21.83
C GLY A 152 0.32 -0.98 20.31
N GLN A 153 1.10 -1.86 19.66
CA GLN A 153 1.03 -2.01 18.19
C GLN A 153 -0.29 -2.67 17.78
N CYS A 154 -0.82 -3.62 18.55
CA CYS A 154 -2.14 -4.20 18.26
C CYS A 154 -3.23 -3.14 18.37
N PHE A 155 -3.20 -2.32 19.41
CA PHE A 155 -4.15 -1.21 19.57
C PHE A 155 -4.09 -0.24 18.38
N ARG A 156 -2.87 0.15 17.94
CA ARG A 156 -2.69 1.00 16.76
C ARG A 156 -3.12 0.34 15.45
N PHE A 157 -2.98 -0.98 15.33
CA PHE A 157 -3.45 -1.74 14.18
C PHE A 157 -4.99 -1.76 14.12
N LEU A 158 -5.66 -1.96 15.25
CA LEU A 158 -7.12 -2.00 15.37
C LEU A 158 -7.78 -0.63 15.30
N PHE A 159 -7.13 0.39 15.87
CA PHE A 159 -7.66 1.74 16.03
C PHE A 159 -6.69 2.80 15.47
N PRO A 160 -6.36 2.74 14.16
CA PRO A 160 -5.38 3.64 13.54
C PRO A 160 -5.78 5.12 13.62
N GLN A 161 -7.07 5.43 13.74
CA GLN A 161 -7.60 6.77 13.92
C GLN A 161 -7.28 7.40 15.28
N VAL A 162 -6.92 6.60 16.30
CA VAL A 162 -6.68 7.09 17.66
C VAL A 162 -5.21 7.47 17.88
N LYS A 163 -4.27 6.59 17.49
CA LYS A 163 -2.81 6.78 17.70
C LYS A 163 -1.96 6.59 16.44
N GLY A 164 -2.58 6.62 15.27
CA GLY A 164 -1.93 6.31 14.00
C GLY A 164 -1.73 4.80 13.80
N GLY A 165 -1.79 4.35 12.56
CA GLY A 165 -1.60 2.93 12.20
C GLY A 165 -0.17 2.41 12.39
N VAL A 166 0.03 1.14 12.05
CA VAL A 166 1.32 0.43 12.15
C VAL A 166 1.88 0.05 10.79
N ASN A 167 3.20 -0.12 10.70
CA ASN A 167 3.83 -0.71 9.52
C ASN A 167 3.88 -2.23 9.67
N ILE A 168 2.89 -2.94 9.13
CA ILE A 168 2.81 -4.40 9.27
C ILE A 168 3.98 -5.13 8.61
N ALA A 169 4.63 -4.56 7.60
CA ALA A 169 5.79 -5.15 6.94
C ALA A 169 7.01 -5.29 7.86
N GLU A 170 7.07 -4.50 8.94
CA GLU A 170 8.10 -4.57 9.98
C GLU A 170 7.71 -5.50 11.13
N LEU A 171 6.40 -5.78 11.30
CA LEU A 171 5.88 -6.54 12.42
C LEU A 171 5.58 -8.00 12.08
N LEU A 172 5.16 -8.27 10.84
CA LEU A 172 4.60 -9.57 10.47
C LEU A 172 5.50 -10.37 9.50
N PRO A 173 5.45 -11.71 9.57
CA PRO A 173 6.07 -12.58 8.59
C PRO A 173 5.60 -12.29 7.16
N GLN A 174 6.50 -12.45 6.18
CA GLN A 174 6.19 -12.19 4.77
C GLN A 174 5.12 -13.13 4.21
N ASP A 175 5.06 -14.37 4.69
CA ASP A 175 4.03 -15.32 4.25
C ASP A 175 2.63 -14.89 4.71
N LEU A 176 2.50 -14.34 5.92
CA LEU A 176 1.23 -13.88 6.45
C LEU A 176 0.73 -12.66 5.66
N ILE A 177 1.60 -11.70 5.40
CA ILE A 177 1.27 -10.53 4.57
C ILE A 177 0.87 -10.96 3.15
N ALA A 178 1.56 -11.93 2.56
CA ALA A 178 1.22 -12.44 1.24
C ALA A 178 -0.15 -13.15 1.22
N ARG A 179 -0.46 -13.97 2.25
CA ARG A 179 -1.78 -14.60 2.39
C ARG A 179 -2.89 -13.59 2.57
N ASP A 180 -2.65 -12.55 3.34
CA ASP A 180 -3.61 -11.47 3.52
C ASP A 180 -3.93 -10.75 2.20
N LEU A 181 -2.90 -10.35 1.42
CA LEU A 181 -3.11 -9.73 0.10
C LEU A 181 -3.92 -10.61 -0.86
N VAL A 182 -3.74 -11.94 -0.78
CA VAL A 182 -4.53 -12.91 -1.57
C VAL A 182 -5.98 -12.98 -1.07
N ALA A 183 -6.20 -12.95 0.25
CA ALA A 183 -7.54 -12.95 0.83
C ALA A 183 -8.30 -11.65 0.49
N MET A 184 -7.64 -10.49 0.57
CA MET A 184 -8.17 -9.20 0.12
C MET A 184 -8.56 -9.26 -1.37
N ASP A 185 -7.68 -9.79 -2.22
CA ASP A 185 -7.95 -9.96 -3.65
C ASP A 185 -9.17 -10.85 -3.91
N SER A 186 -9.26 -12.01 -3.25
CA SER A 186 -10.40 -12.93 -3.40
C SER A 186 -11.71 -12.27 -2.97
N LEU A 187 -11.71 -11.52 -1.86
CA LEU A 187 -12.88 -10.79 -1.41
C LEU A 187 -13.35 -9.78 -2.47
N LEU A 188 -12.44 -8.94 -2.98
CA LEU A 188 -12.77 -7.92 -3.99
C LEU A 188 -13.25 -8.53 -5.32
N GLN A 189 -12.62 -9.61 -5.77
CA GLN A 189 -13.04 -10.30 -7.00
C GLN A 189 -14.49 -10.79 -6.91
N HIS A 190 -14.97 -11.09 -5.71
CA HIS A 190 -16.29 -11.69 -5.48
C HIS A 190 -17.26 -10.77 -4.70
N SER A 191 -17.06 -9.45 -4.78
CA SER A 191 -17.89 -8.45 -4.10
C SER A 191 -18.50 -7.38 -5.01
N ASN A 192 -18.36 -7.51 -6.32
CA ASN A 192 -18.91 -6.54 -7.29
C ASN A 192 -20.33 -6.87 -7.77
N GLY A 193 -20.91 -7.97 -7.28
CA GLY A 193 -22.24 -8.42 -7.64
C GLY A 193 -23.32 -8.03 -6.63
N ALA A 194 -24.50 -8.62 -6.80
CA ALA A 194 -25.57 -8.55 -5.82
C ALA A 194 -25.12 -9.14 -4.48
N ALA A 195 -25.64 -8.59 -3.38
CA ALA A 195 -25.40 -9.14 -2.07
C ALA A 195 -25.89 -10.60 -1.99
N PRO A 196 -25.13 -11.50 -1.36
CA PRO A 196 -25.64 -12.83 -1.07
C PRO A 196 -26.87 -12.72 -0.17
N PRO A 197 -27.81 -13.68 -0.22
CA PRO A 197 -28.93 -13.71 0.72
C PRO A 197 -28.38 -13.74 2.14
N ASP A 198 -28.68 -12.73 2.95
CA ASP A 198 -28.32 -12.65 4.35
C ASP A 198 -29.55 -12.85 5.23
N ASP A 199 -29.31 -13.26 6.47
CA ASP A 199 -30.33 -13.32 7.51
C ASP A 199 -29.87 -12.44 8.66
N LEU A 200 -30.07 -11.13 8.50
CA LEU A 200 -29.66 -10.13 9.48
C LEU A 200 -30.36 -10.32 10.83
N SER A 201 -31.56 -10.88 10.86
CA SER A 201 -32.27 -11.18 12.11
C SER A 201 -31.52 -12.26 12.89
N ARG A 202 -31.19 -13.36 12.22
CA ARG A 202 -30.36 -14.43 12.79
C ARG A 202 -28.96 -13.93 13.13
N GLY A 203 -28.36 -13.09 12.28
CA GLY A 203 -27.08 -12.42 12.55
C GLY A 203 -27.11 -11.63 13.86
N ARG A 204 -28.14 -10.80 14.09
CA ARG A 204 -28.31 -10.04 15.34
C ARG A 204 -28.46 -10.96 16.55
N GLN A 205 -29.23 -12.04 16.42
CA GLN A 205 -29.39 -13.03 17.50
C GLN A 205 -28.05 -13.69 17.87
N GLN A 206 -27.25 -14.08 16.87
CA GLN A 206 -25.94 -14.68 17.13
C GLN A 206 -24.94 -13.66 17.68
N LEU A 207 -24.95 -12.42 17.17
CA LEU A 207 -24.16 -11.33 17.73
C LEU A 207 -24.49 -11.09 19.21
N GLN A 208 -25.77 -11.08 19.57
CA GLN A 208 -26.18 -10.94 20.98
C GLN A 208 -25.63 -12.06 21.86
N LYS A 209 -25.64 -13.32 21.37
CA LYS A 209 -25.03 -14.45 22.10
C LYS A 209 -23.53 -14.29 22.27
N VAL A 210 -22.83 -13.88 21.21
CA VAL A 210 -21.38 -13.61 21.25
C VAL A 210 -21.09 -12.51 22.28
N VAL A 211 -21.78 -11.38 22.21
CA VAL A 211 -21.63 -10.25 23.13
C VAL A 211 -21.93 -10.67 24.57
N GLN A 212 -22.96 -11.48 24.81
CA GLN A 212 -23.26 -12.02 26.14
C GLN A 212 -22.12 -12.90 26.68
N GLY A 213 -21.53 -13.75 25.82
CA GLY A 213 -20.33 -14.53 26.16
C GLY A 213 -19.14 -13.65 26.52
N LEU A 214 -18.93 -12.56 25.79
CA LEU A 214 -17.87 -11.59 26.07
C LEU A 214 -18.12 -10.85 27.39
N TYR A 215 -19.36 -10.44 27.69
CA TYR A 215 -19.70 -9.82 28.98
C TYR A 215 -19.42 -10.72 30.17
N ASN A 216 -19.63 -12.04 30.03
CA ASN A 216 -19.28 -12.99 31.09
C ASN A 216 -17.77 -13.04 31.39
N ARG A 217 -16.92 -12.73 30.40
CA ARG A 217 -15.46 -12.76 30.52
C ARG A 217 -14.88 -11.41 30.92
N TRP A 218 -15.36 -10.33 30.30
CA TRP A 218 -14.78 -8.99 30.38
C TRP A 218 -15.59 -8.02 31.25
N GLY A 219 -16.82 -8.38 31.63
CA GLY A 219 -17.68 -7.53 32.45
C GLY A 219 -17.92 -6.16 31.79
N SER A 220 -17.95 -5.10 32.59
CA SER A 220 -18.17 -3.74 32.13
C SER A 220 -17.06 -3.20 31.21
N ASP A 221 -15.85 -3.76 31.26
CA ASP A 221 -14.73 -3.32 30.43
C ASP A 221 -15.07 -3.43 28.93
N LEU A 222 -15.97 -4.36 28.56
CA LEU A 222 -16.40 -4.53 27.17
C LEU A 222 -17.01 -3.27 26.56
N GLN A 223 -17.60 -2.38 27.37
CA GLN A 223 -18.17 -1.12 26.89
C GLN A 223 -17.13 -0.17 26.32
N THR A 224 -15.86 -0.29 26.74
CA THR A 224 -14.75 0.54 26.24
C THR A 224 -14.43 0.27 24.77
N LEU A 225 -14.86 -0.87 24.20
CA LEU A 225 -14.75 -1.12 22.75
C LEU A 225 -15.52 -0.09 21.91
N ASN A 226 -16.57 0.54 22.48
CA ASN A 226 -17.32 1.58 21.81
C ASN A 226 -16.62 2.95 21.88
N THR A 227 -15.70 3.14 22.83
CA THR A 227 -14.97 4.39 23.07
C THR A 227 -13.45 4.18 23.22
N PRO A 228 -12.79 3.55 22.23
CA PRO A 228 -11.38 3.13 22.35
C PRO A 228 -10.38 4.29 22.48
N GLY A 229 -10.80 5.53 22.19
CA GLY A 229 -9.97 6.74 22.29
C GLY A 229 -10.11 7.54 23.59
N GLU A 230 -10.95 7.10 24.53
CA GLU A 230 -11.15 7.83 25.78
C GLU A 230 -9.91 7.76 26.70
N PRO A 231 -9.62 8.85 27.46
CA PRO A 231 -8.54 8.84 28.44
C PRO A 231 -8.70 7.70 29.45
N GLY A 232 -7.64 6.93 29.66
CA GLY A 232 -7.64 5.80 30.59
C GLY A 232 -8.06 4.46 29.98
N ALA A 233 -8.37 4.41 28.68
CA ALA A 233 -8.59 3.16 27.97
C ALA A 233 -7.33 2.26 28.01
N ASP A 234 -7.51 0.99 28.39
CA ASP A 234 -6.43 0.01 28.43
C ASP A 234 -6.25 -0.63 27.05
N GLU A 235 -5.20 -0.20 26.35
CA GLU A 235 -4.83 -0.69 25.02
C GLU A 235 -4.70 -2.22 24.94
N THR A 236 -4.20 -2.84 26.01
CA THR A 236 -4.01 -4.29 26.07
C THR A 236 -5.37 -4.99 26.13
N LYS A 237 -6.25 -4.53 27.03
CA LYS A 237 -7.61 -5.08 27.13
C LYS A 237 -8.41 -4.85 25.84
N LEU A 238 -8.31 -3.68 25.22
CA LEU A 238 -9.01 -3.39 23.98
C LEU A 238 -8.60 -4.33 22.85
N CYS A 239 -7.29 -4.61 22.73
CA CYS A 239 -6.83 -5.62 21.78
C CYS A 239 -7.34 -7.02 22.13
N ASP A 240 -7.22 -7.46 23.39
CA ASP A 240 -7.63 -8.80 23.82
C ASP A 240 -9.14 -9.03 23.64
N MET A 241 -9.96 -8.03 23.98
CA MET A 241 -11.41 -8.06 23.78
C MET A 241 -11.79 -8.10 22.30
N THR A 242 -11.09 -7.36 21.43
CA THR A 242 -11.34 -7.36 19.99
C THR A 242 -10.96 -8.71 19.36
N ILE A 243 -9.83 -9.29 19.78
CA ILE A 243 -9.41 -10.64 19.37
C ILE A 243 -10.46 -11.68 19.80
N ASP A 244 -10.92 -11.61 21.05
CA ASP A 244 -11.95 -12.53 21.57
C ASP A 244 -13.29 -12.38 20.82
N LEU A 245 -13.67 -11.15 20.46
CA LEU A 245 -14.86 -10.89 19.65
C LEU A 245 -14.77 -11.60 18.30
N TYR A 246 -13.74 -11.30 17.51
CA TYR A 246 -13.59 -11.92 16.19
C TYR A 246 -13.38 -13.43 16.26
N GLN A 247 -12.66 -13.92 17.27
CA GLN A 247 -12.51 -15.36 17.49
C GLN A 247 -13.85 -16.04 17.80
N SER A 248 -14.69 -15.41 18.63
CA SER A 248 -16.01 -15.94 18.97
C SER A 248 -16.96 -15.91 17.77
N VAL A 249 -16.90 -14.85 16.96
CA VAL A 249 -17.68 -14.75 15.72
C VAL A 249 -17.26 -15.82 14.72
N LEU A 250 -15.96 -15.99 14.49
CA LEU A 250 -15.43 -16.98 13.54
C LEU A 250 -15.59 -18.44 14.00
N ALA A 251 -15.93 -18.67 15.27
CA ALA A 251 -16.27 -19.99 15.80
C ALA A 251 -17.73 -20.41 15.54
N LEU A 252 -18.58 -19.50 15.05
CA LEU A 252 -19.94 -19.82 14.63
C LEU A 252 -19.94 -20.64 13.33
N THR A 253 -21.11 -21.13 12.91
CA THR A 253 -21.24 -21.71 11.57
C THR A 253 -20.92 -20.67 10.50
N ASP A 254 -20.39 -21.07 9.34
CA ASP A 254 -20.00 -20.13 8.29
C ASP A 254 -21.09 -19.10 7.96
N LYS A 255 -22.35 -19.53 7.89
CA LYS A 255 -23.46 -18.63 7.59
C LYS A 255 -23.70 -17.61 8.71
N ASP A 256 -23.63 -18.05 9.95
CA ASP A 256 -23.80 -17.19 11.12
C ASP A 256 -22.62 -16.22 11.27
N SER A 257 -21.38 -16.70 11.09
CA SER A 257 -20.16 -15.89 11.09
C SER A 257 -20.26 -14.77 10.07
N ALA A 258 -20.59 -15.10 8.82
CA ALA A 258 -20.69 -14.09 7.75
C ALA A 258 -21.80 -13.06 8.01
N ASN A 259 -22.97 -13.49 8.50
CA ASN A 259 -24.06 -12.57 8.86
C ASN A 259 -23.64 -11.62 9.99
N VAL A 260 -22.95 -12.11 11.02
CA VAL A 260 -22.47 -11.28 12.13
C VAL A 260 -21.37 -10.31 11.67
N LEU A 261 -20.42 -10.77 10.85
CA LEU A 261 -19.34 -9.92 10.32
C LEU A 261 -19.89 -8.75 9.48
N ARG A 262 -20.93 -8.97 8.67
CA ARG A 262 -21.62 -7.89 7.94
C ARG A 262 -22.21 -6.84 8.87
N ILE A 263 -22.80 -7.25 9.99
CA ILE A 263 -23.37 -6.33 10.97
C ILE A 263 -22.26 -5.50 11.65
N ILE A 264 -21.17 -6.15 12.09
CA ILE A 264 -20.11 -5.47 12.85
C ILE A 264 -19.31 -4.52 11.96
N ILE A 265 -18.94 -4.95 10.75
CA ILE A 265 -17.98 -4.21 9.92
C ILE A 265 -18.67 -3.40 8.81
N GLY A 266 -19.69 -3.98 8.17
CA GLY A 266 -20.39 -3.31 7.07
C GLY A 266 -21.22 -2.11 7.54
N GLY A 267 -21.62 -2.09 8.82
CA GLY A 267 -22.62 -1.17 9.33
C GLY A 267 -23.98 -1.50 8.72
N THR A 268 -25.00 -1.70 9.55
CA THR A 268 -26.37 -1.62 9.02
C THR A 268 -26.69 -0.15 8.89
N ASP A 269 -26.58 0.40 7.68
CA ASP A 269 -27.26 1.64 7.34
C ASP A 269 -28.74 1.47 7.74
N ASN A 270 -29.16 2.27 8.72
CA ASN A 270 -30.57 2.59 8.93
C ASN A 270 -30.91 3.78 8.03
#